data_AF-A0A960HLI0-F1
#
_entry.id   AF-A0A960HLI0-F1
#
_cell.length_a   1.000
_cell.length_b   1.000
_cell.length_c   1.000
_cell.angle_alpha   90.00
_cell.angle_beta   90.00
_cell.angle_gamma   90.00
#
_symmetry.space_group_name_H-M   'P 1'
#
loop_
_entity.id
_entity.type
_entity.pdbx_description
1 polymer ?
#
loop_
_entity_poly.entity_id
_entity_poly.type
_entity_poly.pdbx_seq_one_letter_code
_entity_poly.pdbx_strand_id
1 'polypeptide(L)'
;MPLPADERYGPGALMTPANVITILRLVLSPALLVMIVREPTSWAAAGFWTVLAFSDGIDGHLARKHGTTRSGAFLDPLADKVLVLGALFALVAAG
;
A
#
# COMPACT_ATOMS: atom_id res chain seq x y z
N MET A 1 -12.05 -25.84 -16.13
CA MET A 1 -11.49 -24.71 -16.89
C MET A 1 -11.25 -23.57 -15.89
N PRO A 2 -10.00 -23.12 -15.64
CA PRO A 2 -9.79 -21.96 -14.78
C PRO A 2 -10.38 -20.72 -15.44
N LEU A 3 -11.14 -19.92 -14.69
CA LEU A 3 -11.70 -18.66 -15.19
C LEU A 3 -10.58 -17.68 -15.57
N PRO A 4 -10.75 -16.90 -16.65
CA PRO A 4 -9.83 -15.84 -17.03
C PRO A 4 -9.72 -14.82 -15.88
N ALA A 5 -8.56 -14.16 -15.76
CA ALA A 5 -8.19 -13.40 -14.57
C ALA A 5 -9.19 -12.26 -14.26
N ASP A 6 -9.76 -11.64 -15.28
CA ASP A 6 -10.79 -10.61 -15.22
C ASP A 6 -12.16 -11.11 -14.75
N GLU A 7 -12.42 -12.43 -14.75
CA GLU A 7 -13.66 -13.04 -14.26
C GLU A 7 -13.53 -13.61 -12.83
N ARG A 8 -12.33 -13.61 -12.23
CA ARG A 8 -12.10 -14.23 -10.91
C ARG A 8 -12.70 -13.44 -9.75
N TYR A 9 -12.75 -12.11 -9.87
CA TYR A 9 -13.23 -11.22 -8.82
C TYR A 9 -14.14 -10.15 -9.42
N GLY A 10 -15.28 -9.89 -8.75
CA GLY A 10 -16.22 -8.86 -9.20
C GLY A 10 -15.65 -7.44 -9.13
N PRO A 11 -16.24 -6.47 -9.84
CA PRO A 11 -15.70 -5.11 -9.95
C PRO A 11 -15.49 -4.38 -8.60
N GLY A 12 -16.32 -4.70 -7.60
CA GLY A 12 -16.25 -4.12 -6.25
C GLY A 12 -15.60 -5.04 -5.21
N ALA A 13 -14.95 -6.14 -5.62
CA ALA A 13 -14.35 -7.07 -4.68
C ALA A 13 -13.22 -6.39 -3.90
N LEU A 14 -13.39 -6.28 -2.58
CA LEU A 14 -12.36 -5.75 -1.68
C LEU A 14 -11.40 -6.85 -1.24
N MET A 15 -11.88 -8.09 -1.11
CA MET A 15 -11.09 -9.24 -0.68
C MET A 15 -10.40 -9.92 -1.88
N THR A 16 -9.49 -9.19 -2.53
CA THR A 16 -8.53 -9.79 -3.44
C THR A 16 -7.15 -9.80 -2.78
N PRO A 17 -6.27 -10.75 -3.12
CA PRO A 17 -4.93 -10.78 -2.55
C PRO A 17 -4.15 -9.45 -2.76
N ALA A 18 -4.36 -8.78 -3.90
CA ALA A 18 -3.77 -7.48 -4.18
C ALA A 18 -4.33 -6.39 -3.25
N ASN A 19 -5.67 -6.27 -3.18
CA ASN A 19 -6.32 -5.24 -2.37
C ASN A 19 -6.04 -5.43 -0.86
N VAL A 20 -5.86 -6.66 -0.39
CA VAL A 20 -5.47 -6.93 1.00
C VAL A 20 -4.11 -6.31 1.32
N ILE A 21 -3.14 -6.40 0.40
CA ILE A 21 -1.82 -5.79 0.57
C ILE A 21 -1.94 -4.26 0.53
N THR A 22 -2.72 -3.70 -0.40
CA THR A 22 -2.97 -2.25 -0.45
C THR A 22 -3.62 -1.72 0.83
N ILE A 23 -4.64 -2.42 1.35
CA ILE A 23 -5.32 -2.06 2.61
C ILE A 23 -4.37 -2.18 3.79
N LEU A 24 -3.59 -3.26 3.85
CA LEU A 24 -2.59 -3.44 4.89
C LEU A 24 -1.59 -2.29 4.88
N ARG A 25 -1.12 -1.88 3.70
CA ARG A 25 -0.22 -0.74 3.55
C ARG A 25 -0.86 0.54 4.08
N LEU A 26 -2.11 0.81 3.70
CA LEU A 26 -2.87 1.98 4.17
C LEU A 26 -2.99 2.01 5.71
N VAL A 27 -3.23 0.85 6.34
CA VAL A 27 -3.35 0.73 7.80
C VAL A 27 -1.99 0.83 8.50
N LEU A 28 -0.91 0.34 7.88
CA LEU A 28 0.44 0.38 8.44
C LEU A 28 1.12 1.74 8.26
N SER A 29 0.76 2.51 7.23
CA SER A 29 1.32 3.85 6.98
C SER A 29 1.25 4.77 8.20
N PRO A 30 0.13 4.92 8.94
CA PRO A 30 0.09 5.70 10.19
C PRO A 30 1.13 5.28 11.23
N ALA A 31 1.41 3.98 11.37
CA ALA A 31 2.42 3.50 12.30
C ALA A 31 3.83 3.97 11.88
N LEU A 32 4.12 3.93 10.57
CA LEU A 32 5.35 4.51 10.03
C LEU A 32 5.43 6.01 10.31
N LEU A 33 4.34 6.77 10.13
CA LEU A 33 4.35 8.22 10.39
C LEU A 33 4.70 8.53 11.85
N VAL A 34 4.15 7.76 12.79
CA VAL A 34 4.48 7.88 14.21
C VAL A 34 5.96 7.56 14.47
N MET A 35 6.53 6.56 13.80
CA MET A 35 7.95 6.26 13.91
C MET A 35 8.82 7.43 13.43
N ILE A 36 8.49 8.01 12.28
CA ILE A 36 9.22 9.16 11.71
C ILE A 36 9.15 10.38 12.64
N VAL A 37 7.96 10.71 13.16
CA VAL A 37 7.79 11.86 14.07
C VAL A 37 8.58 11.70 15.38
N ARG A 38 8.71 10.46 15.89
CA ARG A 38 9.44 10.20 17.13
C ARG A 38 10.95 10.17 16.95
N GLU A 39 11.42 9.61 15.84
CA GLU A 39 12.84 9.43 15.56
C GLU A 39 13.09 9.53 14.04
N PRO A 40 13.22 10.75 13.50
CA PRO A 40 13.26 10.98 12.04
C PRO A 40 14.49 10.39 11.36
N THR A 41 15.57 10.15 12.10
CA THR A 41 16.82 9.55 11.60
C THR A 41 16.91 8.04 11.88
N SER A 42 15.80 7.39 12.22
CA SER A 42 15.76 5.96 12.58
C SER A 42 15.94 5.05 11.36
N TRP A 43 16.96 4.19 11.40
CA TRP A 43 17.13 3.11 10.42
C TRP A 43 15.96 2.13 10.40
N ALA A 44 15.27 1.96 11.54
CA ALA A 44 14.07 1.13 11.62
C ALA A 44 12.91 1.73 10.83
N ALA A 45 12.70 3.05 10.92
CA ALA A 45 11.69 3.75 10.13
C ALA A 45 12.02 3.70 8.62
N ALA A 46 13.29 3.89 8.26
CA ALA A 46 13.74 3.78 6.86
C ALA A 46 13.54 2.36 6.28
N GLY A 47 13.88 1.33 7.05
CA GLY A 47 13.64 -0.07 6.67
C GLY A 47 12.15 -0.37 6.54
N PHE A 48 11.33 0.11 7.47
CA PHE A 48 9.88 -0.09 7.42
C PHE A 48 9.22 0.63 6.23
N TRP A 49 9.61 1.88 5.96
CA TRP A 49 9.17 2.61 4.76
C TRP A 49 9.55 1.85 3.49
N THR A 50 10.77 1.29 3.43
CA THR A 50 11.24 0.51 2.29
C THR A 50 10.35 -0.71 2.07
N VAL A 51 10.04 -1.48 3.12
CA VAL A 51 9.13 -2.64 3.02
C VAL A 51 7.75 -2.23 2.52
N LEU A 52 7.17 -1.13 3.05
CA LEU A 52 5.87 -0.63 2.61
C LEU A 52 5.91 -0.14 1.15
N ALA A 53 6.96 0.55 0.72
CA ALA A 53 7.11 1.01 -0.65
C ALA A 53 7.25 -0.18 -1.63
N PHE A 54 8.03 -1.20 -1.27
CA PHE A 54 8.18 -2.40 -2.10
C PHE A 54 6.89 -3.24 -2.19
N SER A 55 6.00 -3.15 -1.19
CA SER A 55 4.72 -3.88 -1.23
C SER A 55 3.82 -3.49 -2.42
N ASP A 56 3.99 -2.28 -2.97
CA ASP A 56 3.31 -1.81 -4.19
C ASP A 56 3.66 -2.59 -5.45
N GLY A 57 4.92 -3.03 -5.55
CA GLY A 57 5.32 -3.90 -6.65
C GLY A 57 4.61 -5.25 -6.58
N ILE A 58 4.35 -5.72 -5.35
CA ILE A 58 3.80 -7.04 -5.07
C ILE A 58 2.30 -7.07 -5.37
N ASP A 59 1.51 -6.12 -4.87
CA ASP A 59 0.08 -6.08 -5.18
C ASP A 59 -0.21 -5.78 -6.66
N GLY A 60 0.57 -4.90 -7.30
CA GLY A 60 0.48 -4.67 -8.74
C GLY A 60 0.77 -5.93 -9.56
N HIS A 61 1.78 -6.72 -9.16
CA HIS A 61 2.03 -8.03 -9.77
C HIS A 61 0.85 -9.00 -9.57
N LEU A 62 0.29 -9.00 -8.36
CA LEU A 62 -0.80 -9.89 -7.99
C LEU A 62 -2.11 -9.53 -8.70
N ALA A 63 -2.39 -8.24 -8.88
CA ALA A 63 -3.51 -7.71 -9.64
C ALA A 63 -3.40 -8.09 -11.13
N ARG A 64 -2.20 -8.00 -11.73
CA ARG A 64 -1.97 -8.44 -13.11
C ARG A 64 -2.21 -9.95 -13.30
N LYS A 65 -1.93 -10.75 -12.27
CA LYS A 65 -2.10 -12.21 -12.31
C LYS A 65 -3.54 -12.65 -12.03
N HIS A 66 -4.27 -11.92 -11.18
CA HIS A 66 -5.55 -12.35 -10.63
C HIS A 66 -6.76 -11.52 -11.06
N GLY A 67 -6.54 -10.44 -11.83
CA GLY A 67 -7.59 -9.51 -12.27
C GLY A 67 -7.55 -8.20 -11.50
N THR A 68 -7.67 -7.09 -12.21
CA THR A 68 -7.79 -5.75 -11.62
C THR A 68 -9.23 -5.51 -11.16
N THR A 69 -9.40 -4.78 -10.06
CA THR A 69 -10.73 -4.42 -9.52
C THR A 69 -10.88 -2.91 -9.48
N ARG A 70 -12.13 -2.40 -9.52
CA ARG A 70 -12.40 -0.96 -9.42
C ARG A 70 -12.01 -0.42 -8.05
N SER A 71 -12.18 -1.25 -7.00
CA SER A 71 -11.72 -0.99 -5.65
C SER A 71 -10.20 -0.83 -5.59
N GLY A 72 -9.44 -1.79 -6.16
CA GLY A 72 -7.98 -1.70 -6.21
C GLY A 72 -7.48 -0.45 -6.93
N ALA A 73 -8.06 -0.14 -8.10
CA ALA A 73 -7.74 1.07 -8.87
C ALA A 73 -7.97 2.38 -8.10
N PHE A 74 -8.84 2.38 -7.09
CA PHE A 74 -9.05 3.51 -6.18
C PHE A 74 -8.15 3.47 -4.94
N LEU A 75 -7.94 2.28 -4.36
CA LEU A 75 -7.16 2.09 -3.15
C LEU A 75 -5.65 2.33 -3.39
N ASP A 76 -5.11 1.92 -4.54
CA ASP A 76 -3.67 2.03 -4.80
C ASP A 76 -3.19 3.50 -4.81
N PRO A 77 -3.80 4.45 -5.57
CA PRO A 77 -3.40 5.85 -5.53
C PRO A 77 -3.64 6.53 -4.17
N LEU A 78 -4.61 6.03 -3.40
CA LEU A 78 -4.87 6.52 -2.05
C LEU A 78 -3.76 6.08 -1.09
N ALA A 79 -3.41 4.79 -1.10
CA ALA A 79 -2.37 4.23 -0.25
C ALA A 79 -0.99 4.85 -0.58
N ASP A 80 -0.69 5.05 -1.86
CA ASP A 80 0.55 5.69 -2.31
C ASP A 80 0.65 7.14 -1.78
N LYS A 81 -0.41 7.94 -1.94
CA LYS A 81 -0.44 9.32 -1.41
C LYS A 81 -0.29 9.36 0.11
N VAL A 82 -0.95 8.45 0.84
CA VAL A 82 -0.84 8.40 2.31
C VAL A 82 0.58 8.02 2.73
N LEU A 83 1.21 7.06 2.05
CA LEU A 83 2.57 6.64 2.38
C LEU A 83 3.58 7.75 2.06
N VAL A 84 3.59 8.27 0.84
CA VAL A 84 4.61 9.23 0.37
C VAL A 84 4.38 10.61 0.99
N LEU A 85 3.18 11.19 0.83
CA LEU A 85 2.92 12.53 1.36
C LEU A 85 2.88 12.52 2.89
N GLY A 86 2.36 11.44 3.50
CA GLY A 86 2.38 11.28 4.94
C GLY A 86 3.80 11.23 5.48
N ALA A 87 4.69 10.45 4.87
CA ALA A 87 6.08 10.35 5.31
C ALA A 87 6.82 11.68 5.15
N LEU A 88 6.65 12.38 4.01
CA LEU A 88 7.23 13.71 3.80
C LEU A 88 6.71 14.72 4.82
N PHE A 89 5.39 14.72 5.07
CA PHE A 89 4.79 15.58 6.08
C PHE A 89 5.33 15.27 7.48
N ALA A 90 5.45 13.99 7.84
CA ALA A 90 6.00 13.56 9.11
C ALA A 90 7.46 13.99 9.30
N LEU A 91 8.28 13.92 8.25
CA LEU A 91 9.65 14.43 8.28
C LEU A 91 9.66 15.94 8.53
N VAL A 92 8.89 16.71 7.76
CA VAL A 92 8.78 18.17 7.95
C VAL A 92 8.28 18.53 9.36
N ALA A 93 7.35 17.75 9.91
CA ALA A 93 6.83 17.95 11.25
C ALA A 93 7.82 17.59 12.35
N ALA A 94 8.75 16.67 12.09
CA ALA A 94 9.79 16.24 13.03
C ALA A 94 10.98 17.22 13.09
N GLY A 95 11.20 18.02 12.02
CA GLY A 95 12.24 19.04 11.92
C GLY A 95 13.27 18.75 10.84
#